data_AF-A0A9D6VZB6-F1
#
_entry.id   AF-A0A9D6VZB6-F1
#
_cell.length_a   1.000
_cell.length_b   1.000
_cell.length_c   1.000
_cell.angle_alpha   90.00
_cell.angle_beta   90.00
_cell.angle_gamma   90.00
#
_symmetry.space_group_name_H-M   'P 1'
#
loop_
_entity.id
_entity.type
_entity.pdbx_description
1 polymer ?
#
loop_
_entity_poly.entity_id
_entity_poly.type
_entity_poly.pdbx_seq_one_letter_code
_entity_poly.pdbx_strand_id
1 'polypeptide(L)'
;MRIALVLLGGLVASARPASAAEGAGTLAEPIVVDGFPWAHAADTTGRATEIDRYACASTLDEGGPEAIYRFSLPARGIVTAWVEGDVSGSVDIDVHLLADDGVASGTADCVARGNRWAEAEFGAGDGWVAVDSYVSSGRPLPGPYVLRIDVLPFDALRERVVARGVTWRAGRFSDLYGGTQTVNLLEVELDAPGLRLVPALGDGCTTIAALGAGIGAVAGVNAGFFDGSCAPVGLVRIDDRFLASNPSTRPPRSTLGIGDDGAHVERIASGDGWPAVHQALGGLPGLLRDGVADVLWAEEEAGESFATSRHPRTISCITTDGRVLFATFDGRTAAGLGVTLAQAADYLVGLGCDDGLNYDGGGSTTMWIDGQAAGGVVNYPSDNGVADHLGERSVSNGWFVWAAPFDHPPRFTSTPPLTAVDGTPWSYDADAVDIDVQPLTFSIGAGPSSIAVDGATGEAEWTPGVEDGGPQAVTIAVSDGTNRVEQSFIVTVIVRGADADADADGGADADGGGDGDGDGEDDGAGGDVVPRLDAGGDGSADADADEGEGGGGCGCRVFRAIGGHELWWLASVLAVRSLRSRRKKPPMNTDGHR
;
A
#
# COMPACT_ATOMS: atom_id res chain seq x y z
N MET A 1 -2.19 10.99 24.28
CA MET A 1 -3.59 11.15 23.82
C MET A 1 -3.73 11.65 22.38
N ARG A 2 -2.79 12.44 21.80
CA ARG A 2 -2.80 12.78 20.36
C ARG A 2 -2.39 11.61 19.43
N ILE A 3 -1.47 10.75 19.88
CA ILE A 3 -0.97 9.61 19.08
C ILE A 3 -2.02 8.52 18.89
N ALA A 4 -2.85 8.22 19.91
CA ALA A 4 -3.95 7.27 19.79
C ALA A 4 -4.97 7.69 18.71
N LEU A 5 -5.14 9.00 18.46
CA LEU A 5 -6.03 9.48 17.39
C LEU A 5 -5.40 9.33 15.99
N VAL A 6 -4.07 9.24 15.89
CA VAL A 6 -3.33 9.07 14.64
C VAL A 6 -3.08 7.58 14.33
N LEU A 7 -2.82 6.75 15.35
CA LEU A 7 -2.50 5.33 15.20
C LEU A 7 -3.71 4.38 15.36
N LEU A 8 -4.70 4.72 16.18
CA LEU A 8 -5.94 3.93 16.35
C LEU A 8 -7.17 4.61 15.72
N GLY A 9 -7.06 5.89 15.34
CA GLY A 9 -8.15 6.68 14.76
C GLY A 9 -7.82 7.40 13.44
N GLY A 10 -6.61 7.23 12.90
CA GLY A 10 -6.30 7.68 11.55
C GLY A 10 -7.16 6.88 10.59
N LEU A 11 -7.80 7.55 9.62
CA LEU A 11 -8.38 6.83 8.49
C LEU A 11 -7.26 5.98 7.91
N VAL A 12 -7.31 4.67 8.12
CA VAL A 12 -6.65 3.74 7.20
C VAL A 12 -7.18 4.15 5.85
N ALA A 13 -6.29 4.61 4.96
CA ALA A 13 -6.69 4.92 3.61
C ALA A 13 -7.24 3.61 3.04
N SER A 14 -8.57 3.52 2.94
CA SER A 14 -9.22 2.33 2.39
C SER A 14 -8.75 2.21 0.96
N ALA A 15 -7.91 1.22 0.68
CA ALA A 15 -7.66 0.79 -0.69
C ALA A 15 -9.02 0.50 -1.32
N ARG A 16 -9.33 1.19 -2.43
CA ARG A 16 -10.36 0.68 -3.33
C ARG A 16 -9.73 -0.46 -4.11
N PRO A 17 -10.40 -1.62 -4.24
CA PRO A 17 -9.91 -2.64 -5.16
C PRO A 17 -9.83 -2.02 -6.55
N ALA A 18 -8.66 -2.11 -7.16
CA ALA A 18 -8.45 -1.62 -8.51
C ALA A 18 -9.37 -2.35 -9.49
N SER A 19 -10.07 -1.58 -10.33
CA SER A 19 -10.90 -2.08 -11.42
C SER A 19 -10.04 -2.35 -12.65
N ALA A 20 -10.72 -2.47 -13.80
CA ALA A 20 -10.10 -2.69 -15.07
C ALA A 20 -9.05 -1.65 -15.45
N ALA A 21 -7.95 -2.09 -16.04
CA ALA A 21 -6.99 -1.20 -16.68
C ALA A 21 -7.66 -0.67 -17.96
N GLU A 22 -8.49 0.35 -17.82
CA GLU A 22 -9.20 0.96 -18.93
C GLU A 22 -8.30 1.99 -19.62
N GLY A 23 -8.12 1.88 -20.94
CA GLY A 23 -7.37 2.81 -21.77
C GLY A 23 -6.35 2.12 -22.68
N ALA A 24 -6.08 2.69 -23.86
CA ALA A 24 -5.09 2.15 -24.80
C ALA A 24 -3.63 2.30 -24.31
N GLY A 25 -3.40 3.10 -23.27
CA GLY A 25 -2.08 3.43 -22.76
C GLY A 25 -1.38 4.50 -23.62
N THR A 26 -2.17 5.37 -24.25
CA THR A 26 -1.70 6.53 -25.02
C THR A 26 -1.97 7.82 -24.24
N LEU A 27 -1.45 8.97 -24.68
CA LEU A 27 -1.77 10.26 -24.05
C LEU A 27 -3.27 10.63 -24.17
N ALA A 28 -3.89 10.26 -25.29
CA ALA A 28 -5.32 10.51 -25.51
C ALA A 28 -6.22 9.56 -24.71
N GLU A 29 -5.77 8.31 -24.54
CA GLU A 29 -6.49 7.25 -23.84
C GLU A 29 -5.54 6.53 -22.87
N PRO A 30 -5.15 7.18 -21.75
CA PRO A 30 -4.22 6.59 -20.79
C PRO A 30 -4.87 5.46 -20.01
N ILE A 31 -4.05 4.53 -19.55
CA ILE A 31 -4.51 3.48 -18.64
C ILE A 31 -4.80 4.11 -17.28
N VAL A 32 -6.02 3.95 -16.77
CA VAL A 32 -6.44 4.54 -15.49
C VAL A 32 -5.98 3.69 -14.31
N VAL A 33 -5.28 4.33 -13.38
CA VAL A 33 -4.89 3.80 -12.07
C VAL A 33 -5.91 4.30 -11.05
N ASP A 34 -6.79 3.40 -10.61
CA ASP A 34 -8.02 3.75 -9.88
C ASP A 34 -8.01 3.34 -8.40
N GLY A 35 -6.88 2.81 -7.93
CA GLY A 35 -6.64 2.42 -6.55
C GLY A 35 -5.16 2.16 -6.28
N PHE A 36 -4.79 2.07 -5.00
CA PHE A 36 -3.44 1.74 -4.57
C PHE A 36 -3.47 0.71 -3.43
N PRO A 37 -2.53 -0.24 -3.36
CA PRO A 37 -1.50 -0.50 -4.37
C PRO A 37 -2.10 -1.01 -5.69
N TRP A 38 -1.38 -0.80 -6.78
CA TRP A 38 -1.80 -1.13 -8.13
C TRP A 38 -0.74 -1.96 -8.84
N ALA A 39 -1.17 -2.85 -9.73
CA ALA A 39 -0.29 -3.66 -10.57
C ALA A 39 -0.94 -3.93 -11.93
N HIS A 40 -0.15 -3.91 -13.00
CA HIS A 40 -0.60 -4.19 -14.36
C HIS A 40 0.52 -4.79 -15.20
N ALA A 41 0.25 -5.94 -15.82
CA ALA A 41 1.14 -6.55 -16.79
C ALA A 41 0.84 -5.99 -18.18
N ALA A 42 1.88 -5.58 -18.91
CA ALA A 42 1.75 -5.05 -20.27
C ALA A 42 3.04 -5.29 -21.06
N ASP A 43 3.06 -4.88 -22.32
CA ASP A 43 4.21 -4.95 -23.21
C ASP A 43 4.36 -3.62 -23.95
N THR A 44 5.57 -3.08 -24.01
CA THR A 44 5.84 -1.88 -24.81
C THR A 44 5.97 -2.18 -26.31
N THR A 45 6.16 -3.44 -26.70
CA THR A 45 6.34 -3.86 -28.09
C THR A 45 5.16 -3.43 -28.96
N GLY A 46 5.45 -2.62 -29.99
CA GLY A 46 4.45 -2.16 -30.95
C GLY A 46 3.52 -1.06 -30.44
N ARG A 47 3.76 -0.51 -29.25
CA ARG A 47 3.04 0.67 -28.74
C ARG A 47 3.43 1.95 -29.48
N ALA A 48 2.63 2.99 -29.26
CA ALA A 48 2.91 4.32 -29.77
C ALA A 48 4.13 4.94 -29.06
N THR A 49 4.71 5.92 -29.73
CA THR A 49 5.81 6.75 -29.25
C THR A 49 5.30 8.19 -29.24
N GLU A 50 5.05 8.75 -28.06
CA GLU A 50 4.36 10.02 -27.86
C GLU A 50 5.19 11.05 -27.05
N ILE A 51 6.07 10.59 -26.16
CA ILE A 51 7.00 11.36 -25.32
C ILE A 51 8.43 10.82 -25.49
N ASP A 52 9.20 11.41 -26.40
CA ASP A 52 10.61 11.01 -26.62
C ASP A 52 11.60 11.70 -25.67
N ARG A 53 11.12 12.66 -24.87
CA ARG A 53 11.98 13.55 -24.06
C ARG A 53 11.33 13.94 -22.76
N TYR A 54 12.07 13.72 -21.68
CA TYR A 54 11.65 14.05 -20.32
C TYR A 54 12.51 15.18 -19.76
N ALA A 55 11.88 16.17 -19.11
CA ALA A 55 12.58 17.35 -18.60
C ALA A 55 13.70 16.99 -17.58
N CYS A 56 13.44 16.00 -16.72
CA CYS A 56 14.36 15.45 -15.74
C CYS A 56 15.64 14.85 -16.35
N ALA A 57 15.64 14.53 -17.65
CA ALA A 57 16.75 13.92 -18.37
C ALA A 57 16.84 14.39 -19.84
N SER A 58 16.67 15.70 -20.08
CA SER A 58 16.51 16.30 -21.43
C SER A 58 17.60 16.00 -22.49
N THR A 59 18.71 15.39 -22.11
CA THR A 59 19.81 15.00 -23.01
C THR A 59 19.87 13.49 -23.31
N LEU A 60 19.11 12.67 -22.61
CA LEU A 60 18.97 11.25 -22.91
C LEU A 60 17.98 11.07 -24.05
N ASP A 61 18.30 10.12 -24.93
CA ASP A 61 17.39 9.68 -25.98
C ASP A 61 16.57 8.53 -25.41
N GLU A 62 15.33 8.84 -25.05
CA GLU A 62 14.36 7.89 -24.53
C GLU A 62 13.32 7.59 -25.61
N GLY A 63 13.67 7.80 -26.88
CA GLY A 63 12.75 7.63 -27.99
C GLY A 63 12.35 6.16 -28.18
N GLY A 64 11.16 5.79 -27.76
CA GLY A 64 10.75 4.40 -27.76
C GLY A 64 9.25 4.22 -27.70
N PRO A 65 8.76 2.99 -27.92
CA PRO A 65 7.39 2.64 -27.57
C PRO A 65 7.20 2.74 -26.05
N GLU A 66 6.11 3.37 -25.63
CA GLU A 66 5.82 3.58 -24.22
C GLU A 66 4.35 3.23 -23.90
N ALA A 67 4.07 3.15 -22.61
CA ALA A 67 2.71 3.07 -22.10
C ALA A 67 2.46 4.17 -21.06
N ILE A 68 1.37 4.89 -21.26
CA ILE A 68 0.96 6.01 -20.42
C ILE A 68 -0.13 5.58 -19.45
N TYR A 69 0.11 5.88 -18.17
CA TYR A 69 -0.81 5.65 -17.07
C TYR A 69 -1.17 6.97 -16.41
N ARG A 70 -2.42 7.09 -15.96
CA ARG A 70 -2.90 8.24 -15.21
C ARG A 70 -3.43 7.80 -13.86
N PHE A 71 -3.00 8.45 -12.80
CA PHE A 71 -3.51 8.24 -11.45
C PHE A 71 -4.09 9.52 -10.87
N SER A 72 -4.94 9.38 -9.85
CA SER A 72 -5.48 10.50 -9.09
C SER A 72 -5.29 10.28 -7.60
N LEU A 73 -4.66 11.23 -6.92
CA LEU A 73 -4.44 11.17 -5.48
C LEU A 73 -5.52 11.93 -4.71
N PRO A 74 -6.19 11.29 -3.73
CA PRO A 74 -7.18 11.98 -2.90
C PRO A 74 -6.54 12.98 -1.92
N ALA A 75 -5.25 12.81 -1.63
CA ALA A 75 -4.48 13.64 -0.72
C ALA A 75 -3.00 13.57 -1.10
N ARG A 76 -2.20 14.50 -0.55
CA ARG A 76 -0.75 14.51 -0.71
C ARG A 76 -0.14 13.16 -0.31
N GLY A 77 0.77 12.66 -1.13
CA GLY A 77 1.40 11.36 -0.96
C GLY A 77 2.73 11.28 -1.69
N ILE A 78 3.52 10.27 -1.36
CA ILE A 78 4.69 9.90 -2.16
C ILE A 78 4.26 8.75 -3.06
N VAL A 79 4.37 8.94 -4.37
CA VAL A 79 4.06 7.92 -5.35
C VAL A 79 5.35 7.21 -5.71
N THR A 80 5.34 5.89 -5.58
CA THR A 80 6.42 5.01 -6.01
C THR A 80 5.89 4.14 -7.14
N ALA A 81 6.50 4.22 -8.31
CA ALA A 81 6.20 3.36 -9.45
C ALA A 81 7.43 2.51 -9.76
N TRP A 82 7.25 1.20 -9.98
CA TRP A 82 8.34 0.31 -10.36
C TRP A 82 7.90 -0.80 -11.31
N VAL A 83 8.82 -1.24 -12.15
CA VAL A 83 8.60 -2.33 -13.09
C VAL A 83 9.34 -3.58 -12.64
N GLU A 84 8.66 -4.71 -12.79
CA GLU A 84 9.21 -6.06 -12.71
C GLU A 84 9.22 -6.66 -14.11
N GLY A 85 10.22 -7.47 -14.44
CA GLY A 85 10.38 -7.99 -15.79
C GLY A 85 11.80 -8.49 -16.08
N ASP A 86 11.98 -9.02 -17.29
CA ASP A 86 13.20 -9.72 -17.69
C ASP A 86 14.42 -8.79 -17.58
N VAL A 87 15.44 -9.28 -16.87
CA VAL A 87 16.75 -8.63 -16.72
C VAL A 87 17.73 -9.05 -17.81
N SER A 88 17.29 -9.88 -18.76
CA SER A 88 18.03 -10.11 -19.98
C SER A 88 18.13 -8.77 -20.70
N GLY A 89 19.33 -8.33 -21.08
CA GLY A 89 19.54 -7.01 -21.73
C GLY A 89 18.89 -6.84 -23.11
N SER A 90 17.87 -7.64 -23.43
CA SER A 90 16.99 -7.52 -24.58
C SER A 90 15.75 -6.65 -24.30
N VAL A 91 15.39 -6.46 -23.02
CA VAL A 91 14.32 -5.57 -22.56
C VAL A 91 14.93 -4.59 -21.57
N ASP A 92 14.66 -3.29 -21.73
CA ASP A 92 15.13 -2.25 -20.82
C ASP A 92 14.05 -1.17 -20.73
N ILE A 93 13.37 -1.13 -19.58
CA ILE A 93 12.18 -0.32 -19.36
C ILE A 93 12.48 0.70 -18.28
N ASP A 94 12.37 1.97 -18.63
CA ASP A 94 12.49 3.11 -17.73
C ASP A 94 11.11 3.53 -17.20
N VAL A 95 11.10 4.09 -15.98
CA VAL A 95 9.88 4.59 -15.33
C VAL A 95 10.02 6.07 -15.07
N HIS A 96 8.99 6.82 -15.50
CA HIS A 96 8.92 8.27 -15.35
C HIS A 96 7.65 8.66 -14.60
N LEU A 97 7.79 9.51 -13.60
CA LEU A 97 6.68 10.14 -12.89
C LEU A 97 6.52 11.57 -13.39
N LEU A 98 5.34 11.91 -13.90
CA LEU A 98 5.06 13.20 -14.53
C LEU A 98 3.95 13.94 -13.79
N ALA A 99 4.10 15.25 -13.63
CA ALA A 99 3.02 16.12 -13.19
C ALA A 99 1.99 16.31 -14.32
N ASP A 100 0.72 16.54 -13.99
CA ASP A 100 -0.37 16.73 -14.98
C ASP A 100 -0.10 17.89 -15.96
N ASP A 101 0.60 18.93 -15.49
CA ASP A 101 0.93 20.11 -16.27
C ASP A 101 1.81 19.76 -17.49
N GLY A 102 1.23 19.92 -18.69
CA GLY A 102 1.94 19.77 -19.97
C GLY A 102 2.01 18.36 -20.53
N VAL A 103 1.41 17.35 -19.87
CA VAL A 103 1.36 15.97 -20.39
C VAL A 103 0.59 15.90 -21.71
N ALA A 104 -0.59 16.52 -21.77
CA ALA A 104 -1.41 16.57 -22.99
C ALA A 104 -0.74 17.31 -24.17
N SER A 105 0.34 18.06 -23.93
CA SER A 105 1.12 18.75 -24.97
C SER A 105 2.46 18.06 -25.30
N GLY A 106 2.73 16.87 -24.75
CA GLY A 106 3.99 16.13 -24.96
C GLY A 106 5.20 16.81 -24.31
N THR A 107 4.97 17.68 -23.33
CA THR A 107 6.00 18.47 -22.63
C THR A 107 5.90 18.29 -21.12
N ALA A 108 5.45 17.12 -20.68
CA ALA A 108 5.18 16.81 -19.29
C ALA A 108 6.38 17.17 -18.39
N ASP A 109 6.12 17.85 -17.27
CA ASP A 109 7.17 18.09 -16.29
C ASP A 109 7.50 16.77 -15.57
N CYS A 110 8.62 16.16 -15.96
CA CYS A 110 9.11 14.93 -15.34
C CYS A 110 9.61 15.25 -13.93
N VAL A 111 8.90 14.73 -12.94
CA VAL A 111 9.18 14.93 -11.52
C VAL A 111 10.27 13.97 -11.04
N ALA A 112 10.22 12.73 -11.51
CA ALA A 112 11.24 11.72 -11.21
C ALA A 112 11.37 10.70 -12.34
N ARG A 113 12.55 10.09 -12.42
CA ARG A 113 12.91 9.03 -13.38
C ARG A 113 13.77 7.98 -12.69
N GLY A 114 13.61 6.73 -13.08
CA GLY A 114 14.63 5.71 -12.83
C GLY A 114 14.48 4.46 -13.68
N ASN A 115 15.57 3.68 -13.77
CA ASN A 115 15.68 2.55 -14.70
C ASN A 115 14.81 1.35 -14.38
N ARG A 116 14.14 1.36 -13.22
CA ARG A 116 13.26 0.29 -12.75
C ARG A 116 12.22 0.80 -11.79
N TRP A 117 12.52 1.90 -11.11
CA TRP A 117 11.59 2.54 -10.21
C TRP A 117 11.86 4.04 -10.18
N ALA A 118 10.80 4.81 -9.93
CA ALA A 118 10.85 6.22 -9.69
C ALA A 118 9.95 6.54 -8.48
N GLU A 119 10.35 7.54 -7.72
CA GLU A 119 9.59 8.00 -6.56
C GLU A 119 9.57 9.53 -6.54
N ALA A 120 8.39 10.09 -6.28
CA ALA A 120 8.23 11.53 -6.09
C ALA A 120 7.06 11.85 -5.18
N GLU A 121 7.11 13.02 -4.55
CA GLU A 121 5.99 13.57 -3.82
C GLU A 121 5.01 14.25 -4.78
N PHE A 122 3.72 13.97 -4.60
CA PHE A 122 2.63 14.60 -5.33
C PHE A 122 1.62 15.22 -4.38
N GLY A 123 1.00 16.32 -4.81
CA GLY A 123 -0.18 16.89 -4.16
C GLY A 123 -1.44 16.05 -4.40
N ALA A 124 -2.58 16.52 -3.91
CA ALA A 124 -3.87 15.97 -4.32
C ALA A 124 -4.16 16.35 -5.78
N GLY A 125 -4.80 15.45 -6.53
CA GLY A 125 -5.09 15.62 -7.95
C GLY A 125 -4.37 14.59 -8.82
N ASP A 126 -4.29 14.90 -10.10
CA ASP A 126 -3.85 13.96 -11.11
C ASP A 126 -2.33 13.96 -11.30
N GLY A 127 -1.80 12.79 -11.62
CA GLY A 127 -0.42 12.58 -12.01
C GLY A 127 -0.31 11.41 -12.97
N TRP A 128 0.86 11.22 -13.54
CA TRP A 128 1.06 10.29 -14.65
C TRP A 128 2.30 9.44 -14.45
N VAL A 129 2.26 8.23 -14.99
CA VAL A 129 3.42 7.35 -15.13
C VAL A 129 3.61 7.06 -16.60
N ALA A 130 4.80 7.32 -17.13
CA ALA A 130 5.22 6.78 -18.42
C ALA A 130 6.16 5.61 -18.17
N VAL A 131 5.87 4.49 -18.82
CA VAL A 131 6.71 3.30 -18.85
C VAL A 131 7.28 3.19 -20.25
N ASP A 132 8.57 3.48 -20.37
CA ASP A 132 9.22 3.76 -21.65
C ASP A 132 10.33 2.76 -21.95
N SER A 133 10.54 2.46 -23.23
CA SER A 133 11.60 1.56 -23.67
C SER A 133 12.90 2.33 -23.86
N TYR A 134 13.93 1.96 -23.11
CA TYR A 134 15.25 2.57 -23.25
C TYR A 134 15.85 2.33 -24.64
N VAL A 135 16.53 3.35 -25.17
CA VAL A 135 17.23 3.29 -26.46
C VAL A 135 18.71 3.00 -26.25
N SER A 136 19.13 1.79 -26.62
CA SER A 136 20.55 1.42 -26.63
C SER A 136 21.10 1.44 -28.05
N SER A 137 22.09 2.31 -28.29
CA SER A 137 22.76 2.44 -29.60
C SER A 137 21.78 2.73 -30.77
N GLY A 138 20.76 3.55 -30.51
CA GLY A 138 19.73 3.92 -31.49
C GLY A 138 18.71 2.83 -31.79
N ARG A 139 18.58 1.82 -30.91
CA ARG A 139 17.53 0.80 -30.98
C ARG A 139 16.78 0.73 -29.64
N PRO A 140 15.45 0.83 -29.65
CA PRO A 140 14.67 0.62 -28.44
C PRO A 140 14.76 -0.85 -28.02
N LEU A 141 14.65 -1.09 -26.71
CA LEU A 141 14.62 -2.41 -26.09
C LEU A 141 13.23 -2.69 -25.47
N PRO A 142 12.15 -2.76 -26.29
CA PRO A 142 10.81 -2.95 -25.80
C PRO A 142 10.58 -4.38 -25.33
N GLY A 143 9.56 -4.59 -24.51
CA GLY A 143 9.17 -5.92 -24.08
C GLY A 143 8.15 -5.93 -22.95
N PRO A 144 7.84 -7.13 -22.44
CA PRO A 144 6.89 -7.30 -21.36
C PRO A 144 7.42 -6.77 -20.03
N TYR A 145 6.52 -6.18 -19.25
CA TYR A 145 6.77 -5.70 -17.90
C TYR A 145 5.52 -5.87 -17.02
N VAL A 146 5.72 -5.85 -15.71
CA VAL A 146 4.67 -5.66 -14.72
C VAL A 146 4.93 -4.35 -14.01
N LEU A 147 4.10 -3.33 -14.26
CA LEU A 147 4.15 -2.06 -13.55
C LEU A 147 3.42 -2.21 -12.23
N ARG A 148 4.03 -1.68 -11.17
CA ARG A 148 3.43 -1.55 -9.86
C ARG A 148 3.50 -0.10 -9.41
N ILE A 149 2.43 0.35 -8.75
CA ILE A 149 2.34 1.70 -8.22
C ILE A 149 1.78 1.63 -6.80
N ASP A 150 2.47 2.25 -5.85
CA ASP A 150 2.03 2.36 -4.47
C ASP A 150 2.19 3.80 -3.99
N VAL A 151 1.45 4.16 -2.95
CA VAL A 151 1.44 5.50 -2.36
C VAL A 151 1.78 5.42 -0.89
N LEU A 152 2.80 6.15 -0.45
CA LEU A 152 3.04 6.41 0.97
C LEU A 152 2.26 7.67 1.36
N PRO A 153 1.17 7.56 2.14
CA PRO A 153 0.34 8.71 2.45
C PRO A 153 1.02 9.64 3.45
N PHE A 154 0.69 10.94 3.37
CA PHE A 154 0.99 11.88 4.44
C PHE A 154 -0.07 11.85 5.54
N ASP A 155 0.37 11.91 6.79
CA ASP A 155 -0.48 12.04 7.99
C ASP A 155 -1.52 10.91 8.17
N ALA A 156 -1.29 9.77 7.53
CA ALA A 156 -2.06 8.54 7.65
C ALA A 156 -1.12 7.33 7.53
N LEU A 157 -1.63 6.14 7.85
CA LEU A 157 -0.95 4.88 7.59
C LEU A 157 -1.62 4.17 6.42
N ARG A 158 -0.81 3.69 5.46
CA ARG A 158 -1.21 2.60 4.58
C ARG A 158 -1.04 1.28 5.31
N GLU A 159 -1.84 0.29 4.93
CA GLU A 159 -1.76 -1.07 5.46
C GLU A 159 -1.63 -2.06 4.30
N ARG A 160 -0.74 -3.04 4.44
CA ARG A 160 -0.54 -4.13 3.48
C ARG A 160 -0.36 -5.44 4.23
N VAL A 161 -1.07 -6.48 3.81
CA VAL A 161 -0.83 -7.85 4.26
C VAL A 161 0.36 -8.39 3.47
N VAL A 162 1.41 -8.80 4.17
CA VAL A 162 2.66 -9.33 3.56
C VAL A 162 2.60 -10.86 3.48
N ALA A 163 2.12 -11.47 4.55
CA ALA A 163 1.91 -12.90 4.66
C ALA A 163 0.73 -13.15 5.61
N ARG A 164 0.22 -14.39 5.66
CA ARG A 164 -0.77 -14.74 6.70
C ARG A 164 -0.17 -14.48 8.08
N GLY A 165 -0.82 -13.65 8.88
CA GLY A 165 -0.35 -13.23 10.20
C GLY A 165 0.80 -12.20 10.17
N VAL A 166 1.06 -11.59 9.02
CA VAL A 166 2.08 -10.53 8.86
C VAL A 166 1.48 -9.34 8.15
N THR A 167 1.43 -8.21 8.86
CA THR A 167 0.89 -6.95 8.32
C THR A 167 1.94 -5.86 8.42
N TRP A 168 2.18 -5.15 7.33
CA TRP A 168 3.05 -3.98 7.29
C TRP A 168 2.20 -2.71 7.14
N ARG A 169 2.52 -1.69 7.93
CA ARG A 169 1.94 -0.35 7.85
C ARG A 169 3.02 0.70 7.70
N ALA A 170 2.75 1.72 6.89
CA ALA A 170 3.71 2.81 6.67
C ALA A 170 3.03 4.16 6.46
N GLY A 171 3.70 5.24 6.84
CA GLY A 171 3.23 6.61 6.58
C GLY A 171 4.32 7.65 6.79
N ARG A 172 4.17 8.82 6.15
CA ARG A 172 5.00 10.00 6.41
C ARG A 172 4.17 11.07 7.13
N PHE A 173 4.47 11.31 8.38
CA PHE A 173 3.75 12.33 9.16
C PHE A 173 4.44 13.68 9.01
N SER A 174 3.67 14.74 8.80
CA SER A 174 4.18 16.11 8.68
C SER A 174 4.59 16.69 10.04
N ASP A 175 3.88 16.30 11.10
CA ASP A 175 4.09 16.78 12.47
C ASP A 175 3.92 15.67 13.52
N LEU A 176 4.76 14.63 13.43
CA LEU A 176 4.86 13.63 14.49
C LEU A 176 6.05 13.96 15.38
N TYR A 177 5.76 14.23 16.66
CA TYR A 177 6.75 14.71 17.62
C TYR A 177 7.44 16.03 17.23
N GLY A 178 6.76 16.94 16.54
CA GLY A 178 7.30 18.28 16.23
C GLY A 178 8.01 18.38 14.89
N GLY A 179 7.77 17.45 13.95
CA GLY A 179 8.19 17.59 12.56
C GLY A 179 8.01 16.32 11.74
N THR A 180 8.62 16.30 10.55
CA THR A 180 8.45 15.22 9.58
C THR A 180 9.01 13.90 10.12
N GLN A 181 8.26 12.83 9.95
CA GLN A 181 8.66 11.50 10.37
C GLN A 181 8.04 10.42 9.46
N THR A 182 8.88 9.68 8.73
CA THR A 182 8.47 8.39 8.18
C THR A 182 8.53 7.31 9.25
N VAL A 183 7.45 6.52 9.32
CA VAL A 183 7.30 5.39 10.23
C VAL A 183 6.90 4.17 9.44
N ASN A 184 7.58 3.05 9.70
CA ASN A 184 7.12 1.72 9.28
C ASN A 184 6.83 0.87 10.52
N LEU A 185 5.79 0.04 10.44
CA LEU A 185 5.35 -0.86 11.49
C LEU A 185 5.08 -2.23 10.88
N LEU A 186 5.81 -3.24 11.31
CA LEU A 186 5.60 -4.64 10.96
C LEU A 186 4.97 -5.35 12.15
N GLU A 187 3.83 -5.96 11.93
CA GLU A 187 3.06 -6.72 12.90
C GLU A 187 3.14 -8.22 12.59
N VAL A 188 3.40 -9.03 13.61
CA VAL A 188 3.63 -10.47 13.48
C VAL A 188 2.78 -11.24 14.50
N GLU A 189 1.85 -12.04 14.01
CA GLU A 189 1.02 -12.98 14.77
C GLU A 189 1.76 -14.31 14.93
N LEU A 190 2.37 -14.53 16.11
CA LEU A 190 3.24 -15.68 16.34
C LEU A 190 2.51 -17.04 16.29
N ASP A 191 1.20 -17.06 16.48
CA ASP A 191 0.35 -18.25 16.41
C ASP A 191 -0.21 -18.53 15.00
N ALA A 192 0.09 -17.67 14.02
CA ALA A 192 -0.32 -17.87 12.64
C ALA A 192 0.29 -19.18 12.08
N PRO A 193 -0.52 -20.08 11.48
CA PRO A 193 -0.03 -21.37 11.00
C PRO A 193 1.09 -21.23 9.96
N GLY A 194 2.22 -21.88 10.21
CA GLY A 194 3.37 -21.89 9.29
C GLY A 194 4.27 -20.66 9.38
N LEU A 195 3.94 -19.69 10.25
CA LEU A 195 4.78 -18.53 10.52
C LEU A 195 5.89 -18.86 11.52
N ARG A 196 7.08 -18.32 11.29
CA ARG A 196 8.19 -18.31 12.26
C ARG A 196 8.85 -16.93 12.27
N LEU A 197 8.97 -16.33 13.45
CA LEU A 197 9.84 -15.19 13.69
C LEU A 197 11.21 -15.69 14.14
N VAL A 198 12.24 -15.47 13.33
CA VAL A 198 13.58 -16.00 13.55
C VAL A 198 14.65 -14.91 13.46
N PRO A 199 15.70 -14.98 14.30
CA PRO A 199 16.89 -14.18 14.13
C PRO A 199 17.78 -14.80 13.05
N ALA A 200 18.53 -13.96 12.34
CA ALA A 200 19.60 -14.41 11.47
C ALA A 200 20.87 -13.57 11.67
N LEU A 201 22.03 -14.22 11.51
CA LEU A 201 23.35 -13.61 11.57
C LEU A 201 23.99 -13.62 10.18
N GLY A 202 24.66 -12.52 9.84
CA GLY A 202 25.54 -12.46 8.68
C GLY A 202 26.82 -13.26 8.86
N ASP A 203 27.37 -13.73 7.75
CA ASP A 203 28.79 -14.12 7.67
C ASP A 203 29.64 -12.85 7.51
N GLY A 204 29.86 -12.16 8.64
CA GLY A 204 30.34 -10.77 8.66
C GLY A 204 29.20 -9.76 8.52
N CYS A 205 29.53 -8.51 8.17
CA CYS A 205 28.51 -7.49 7.93
C CYS A 205 27.81 -7.75 6.58
N THR A 206 26.49 -7.68 6.58
CA THR A 206 25.66 -7.79 5.38
C THR A 206 24.38 -6.96 5.56
N THR A 207 23.69 -6.63 4.48
CA THR A 207 22.44 -5.88 4.58
C THR A 207 21.28 -6.76 5.03
N ILE A 208 20.26 -6.19 5.67
CA ILE A 208 19.00 -6.86 6.01
C ILE A 208 18.31 -7.34 4.74
N ALA A 209 18.33 -6.56 3.66
CA ALA A 209 17.81 -7.00 2.38
C ALA A 209 18.49 -8.28 1.87
N ALA A 210 19.84 -8.34 1.88
CA ALA A 210 20.58 -9.51 1.43
C ALA A 210 20.39 -10.72 2.36
N LEU A 211 20.31 -10.51 3.68
CA LEU A 211 20.00 -11.58 4.63
C LEU A 211 18.60 -12.15 4.42
N GLY A 212 17.59 -11.27 4.35
CA GLY A 212 16.19 -11.65 4.21
C GLY A 212 15.96 -12.45 2.94
N ALA A 213 16.44 -11.92 1.80
CA ALA A 213 16.38 -12.62 0.52
C ALA A 213 17.16 -13.94 0.56
N GLY A 214 18.36 -13.96 1.16
CA GLY A 214 19.21 -15.14 1.22
C GLY A 214 18.63 -16.31 2.02
N ILE A 215 17.74 -16.03 2.98
CA ILE A 215 17.06 -17.06 3.79
C ILE A 215 15.61 -17.30 3.37
N GLY A 216 15.12 -16.61 2.34
CA GLY A 216 13.72 -16.72 1.87
C GLY A 216 12.69 -16.21 2.88
N ALA A 217 13.04 -15.16 3.64
CA ALA A 217 12.10 -14.48 4.52
C ALA A 217 11.17 -13.56 3.70
N VAL A 218 9.97 -13.27 4.22
CA VAL A 218 9.03 -12.33 3.59
C VAL A 218 9.17 -10.90 4.13
N ALA A 219 9.79 -10.76 5.30
CA ALA A 219 10.05 -9.47 5.95
C ALA A 219 11.27 -9.58 6.88
N GLY A 220 11.94 -8.46 7.12
CA GLY A 220 13.09 -8.38 8.01
C GLY A 220 13.32 -6.99 8.57
N VAL A 221 13.99 -6.92 9.72
CA VAL A 221 14.40 -5.66 10.35
C VAL A 221 15.74 -5.84 11.05
N ASN A 222 16.58 -4.81 11.04
CA ASN A 222 17.83 -4.84 11.78
C ASN A 222 17.59 -4.99 13.29
N ALA A 223 18.57 -5.54 14.02
CA ALA A 223 18.40 -5.80 15.44
C ALA A 223 19.64 -5.45 16.27
N GLY A 224 20.33 -6.46 16.81
CA GLY A 224 21.35 -6.28 17.84
C GLY A 224 22.56 -5.46 17.39
N PHE A 225 23.17 -4.79 18.36
CA PHE A 225 24.39 -4.01 18.17
C PHE A 225 25.58 -4.89 17.79
N PHE A 226 26.59 -4.28 17.16
CA PHE A 226 27.80 -4.96 16.71
C PHE A 226 29.04 -4.07 16.86
N ASP A 227 30.23 -4.68 16.81
CA ASP A 227 31.51 -3.98 16.84
C ASP A 227 32.08 -3.76 15.43
N GLY A 228 33.25 -3.12 15.34
CA GLY A 228 33.90 -2.83 14.05
C GLY A 228 34.34 -4.06 13.25
N SER A 229 34.27 -5.26 13.83
CA SER A 229 34.49 -6.54 13.14
C SER A 229 33.20 -7.22 12.69
N CYS A 230 32.04 -6.56 12.90
CA CYS A 230 30.70 -7.09 12.66
C CYS A 230 30.28 -8.20 13.64
N ALA A 231 31.05 -8.43 14.70
CA ALA A 231 30.67 -9.36 15.74
C ALA A 231 29.54 -8.76 16.59
N PRO A 232 28.52 -9.57 16.96
CA PRO A 232 27.42 -9.10 17.79
C PRO A 232 27.89 -8.69 19.20
N VAL A 233 27.37 -7.56 19.69
CA VAL A 233 27.64 -6.98 21.02
C VAL A 233 26.36 -7.05 21.87
N GLY A 234 25.81 -8.26 21.97
CA GLY A 234 24.59 -8.57 22.70
C GLY A 234 24.33 -10.07 22.72
N LEU A 235 23.34 -10.51 23.52
CA LEU A 235 22.88 -11.89 23.48
C LEU A 235 22.41 -12.24 22.07
N VAL A 236 22.90 -13.37 21.55
CA VAL A 236 22.40 -14.00 20.33
C VAL A 236 22.13 -15.47 20.63
N ARG A 237 20.90 -15.89 20.42
CA ARG A 237 20.48 -17.28 20.47
C ARG A 237 19.68 -17.61 19.21
N ILE A 238 20.11 -18.65 18.49
CA ILE A 238 19.43 -19.12 17.27
C ILE A 238 19.20 -20.62 17.36
N ASP A 239 17.95 -21.07 17.20
CA ASP A 239 17.56 -22.49 17.24
C ASP A 239 18.21 -23.23 18.43
N ASP A 240 18.01 -22.70 19.63
CA ASP A 240 18.56 -23.19 20.90
C ASP A 240 20.08 -23.10 21.09
N ARG A 241 20.80 -22.54 20.13
CA ARG A 241 22.24 -22.36 20.20
C ARG A 241 22.58 -20.97 20.73
N PHE A 242 23.30 -20.91 21.84
CA PHE A 242 23.88 -19.68 22.35
C PHE A 242 25.14 -19.33 21.54
N LEU A 243 25.10 -18.22 20.81
CA LEU A 243 26.15 -17.82 19.87
C LEU A 243 26.96 -16.63 20.36
N ALA A 244 26.33 -15.68 21.05
CA ALA A 244 27.00 -14.50 21.58
C ALA A 244 26.35 -14.04 22.90
N SER A 245 27.12 -13.33 23.71
CA SER A 245 26.74 -12.88 25.04
C SER A 245 26.76 -11.35 25.15
N ASN A 246 25.97 -10.81 26.06
CA ASN A 246 26.16 -9.44 26.54
C ASN A 246 27.60 -9.23 27.10
N PRO A 247 28.21 -8.04 26.93
CA PRO A 247 29.56 -7.77 27.43
C PRO A 247 29.68 -7.92 28.96
N SER A 248 30.73 -8.56 29.45
CA SER A 248 30.92 -8.83 30.89
C SER A 248 31.19 -7.59 31.73
N THR A 249 31.52 -6.46 31.10
CA THR A 249 31.79 -5.17 31.74
C THR A 249 30.55 -4.28 31.81
N ARG A 250 29.39 -4.76 31.35
CA ARG A 250 28.16 -3.99 31.24
C ARG A 250 27.06 -4.61 32.11
N PRO A 251 26.08 -3.82 32.57
CA PRO A 251 24.89 -4.35 33.22
C PRO A 251 24.08 -5.27 32.29
N PRO A 252 23.13 -6.05 32.85
CA PRO A 252 22.18 -6.82 32.04
C PRO A 252 21.44 -5.95 31.02
N ARG A 253 21.28 -6.46 29.79
CA ARG A 253 20.65 -5.73 28.68
C ARG A 253 19.33 -6.33 28.26
N SER A 254 18.38 -5.47 27.91
CA SER A 254 17.08 -5.90 27.42
C SER A 254 17.21 -6.70 26.13
N THR A 255 16.52 -7.82 26.07
CA THR A 255 16.60 -8.81 24.99
C THR A 255 15.19 -9.30 24.68
N LEU A 256 14.82 -9.35 23.40
CA LEU A 256 13.62 -10.07 22.95
C LEU A 256 13.97 -11.53 22.75
N GLY A 257 13.15 -12.43 23.30
CA GLY A 257 13.26 -13.87 23.12
C GLY A 257 11.93 -14.51 22.74
N ILE A 258 11.98 -15.58 21.94
CA ILE A 258 10.81 -16.36 21.53
C ILE A 258 10.96 -17.78 22.08
N GLY A 259 10.05 -18.20 22.96
CA GLY A 259 9.96 -19.53 23.55
C GLY A 259 8.66 -20.25 23.18
N ASP A 260 8.46 -21.45 23.73
CA ASP A 260 7.24 -22.26 23.55
C ASP A 260 5.95 -21.53 24.00
N ASP A 261 6.06 -20.60 24.95
CA ASP A 261 4.95 -19.83 25.52
C ASP A 261 4.81 -18.42 24.93
N GLY A 262 5.54 -18.12 23.85
CA GLY A 262 5.45 -16.88 23.09
C GLY A 262 6.68 -15.98 23.22
N ALA A 263 6.49 -14.69 22.98
CA ALA A 263 7.55 -13.69 23.08
C ALA A 263 7.71 -13.16 24.50
N HIS A 264 8.94 -12.81 24.88
CA HIS A 264 9.30 -12.21 26.17
C HIS A 264 10.36 -11.13 25.99
N VAL A 265 10.33 -10.09 26.82
CA VAL A 265 11.44 -9.13 26.95
C VAL A 265 12.01 -9.22 28.35
N GLU A 266 13.31 -9.54 28.45
CA GLU A 266 14.02 -9.62 29.73
C GLU A 266 15.38 -8.95 29.66
N ARG A 267 15.88 -8.48 30.82
CA ARG A 267 17.26 -8.03 30.96
C ARG A 267 18.17 -9.21 31.27
N ILE A 268 19.01 -9.57 30.31
CA ILE A 268 19.87 -10.74 30.41
C ILE A 268 21.29 -10.34 30.79
N ALA A 269 21.86 -11.01 31.79
CA ALA A 269 23.22 -10.77 32.25
C ALA A 269 24.26 -11.35 31.28
N SER A 270 25.51 -10.88 31.37
CA SER A 270 26.62 -11.50 30.63
C SER A 270 26.82 -12.96 31.03
N GLY A 271 27.03 -13.83 30.05
CA GLY A 271 27.21 -15.27 30.21
C GLY A 271 25.91 -16.05 30.37
N ASP A 272 24.77 -15.39 30.56
CA ASP A 272 23.47 -16.05 30.60
C ASP A 272 22.95 -16.25 29.17
N GLY A 273 22.73 -17.51 28.81
CA GLY A 273 22.29 -17.93 27.48
C GLY A 273 20.76 -18.01 27.33
N TRP A 274 20.01 -17.65 28.38
CA TRP A 274 18.54 -17.63 28.44
C TRP A 274 17.87 -18.91 27.90
N PRO A 275 18.05 -20.07 28.58
CA PRO A 275 17.62 -21.37 28.07
C PRO A 275 16.10 -21.57 27.99
N ALA A 276 15.29 -20.61 28.46
CA ALA A 276 13.83 -20.68 28.41
C ALA A 276 13.26 -20.31 27.03
N VAL A 277 14.05 -19.67 26.17
CA VAL A 277 13.66 -19.27 24.82
C VAL A 277 14.48 -20.03 23.79
N HIS A 278 13.97 -20.18 22.57
CA HIS A 278 14.69 -20.84 21.45
C HIS A 278 15.48 -19.85 20.61
N GLN A 279 14.95 -18.63 20.50
CA GLN A 279 15.51 -17.53 19.72
C GLN A 279 15.66 -16.31 20.62
N ALA A 280 16.75 -15.55 20.48
CA ALA A 280 16.90 -14.28 21.17
C ALA A 280 17.88 -13.34 20.47
N LEU A 281 17.55 -12.05 20.44
CA LEU A 281 18.47 -10.97 20.07
C LEU A 281 18.44 -9.86 21.12
N GLY A 282 19.63 -9.50 21.60
CA GLY A 282 19.84 -8.42 22.54
C GLY A 282 19.66 -7.05 21.89
N GLY A 283 18.94 -6.16 22.56
CA GLY A 283 18.88 -4.75 22.24
C GLY A 283 19.54 -3.90 23.33
N LEU A 284 19.22 -2.60 23.30
CA LEU A 284 19.65 -1.61 24.29
C LEU A 284 18.92 -0.27 24.02
N PRO A 285 18.21 0.32 24.99
CA PRO A 285 17.73 -0.26 26.24
C PRO A 285 16.31 -0.84 26.12
N GLY A 286 15.81 -1.42 27.20
CA GLY A 286 14.37 -1.61 27.42
C GLY A 286 13.64 -0.26 27.38
N LEU A 287 12.44 -0.26 26.80
CA LEU A 287 11.61 0.93 26.62
C LEU A 287 10.31 0.86 27.42
N LEU A 288 9.70 -0.33 27.47
CA LEU A 288 8.40 -0.56 28.06
C LEU A 288 8.46 -1.74 29.01
N ARG A 289 7.64 -1.66 30.06
CA ARG A 289 7.40 -2.74 31.00
C ARG A 289 5.97 -2.68 31.52
N ASP A 290 5.26 -3.80 31.54
CA ASP A 290 3.90 -3.90 32.10
C ASP A 290 2.94 -2.79 31.57
N GLY A 291 3.05 -2.47 30.28
CA GLY A 291 2.20 -1.50 29.57
C GLY A 291 2.55 -0.03 29.81
N VAL A 292 3.64 0.27 30.52
CA VAL A 292 4.08 1.63 30.80
C VAL A 292 5.49 1.89 30.26
N ALA A 293 5.76 3.13 29.86
CA ALA A 293 7.10 3.55 29.47
C ALA A 293 8.05 3.47 30.67
N ASP A 294 9.11 2.67 30.53
CA ASP A 294 10.18 2.43 31.50
C ASP A 294 11.51 2.39 30.72
N VAL A 295 12.03 3.57 30.37
CA VAL A 295 13.19 3.69 29.47
C VAL A 295 14.50 3.49 30.24
N LEU A 296 15.02 2.26 30.20
CA LEU A 296 16.13 1.77 31.04
C LEU A 296 17.53 2.22 30.58
N TRP A 297 17.64 3.38 29.93
CA TRP A 297 18.91 3.81 29.33
C TRP A 297 20.01 4.03 30.38
N ALA A 298 19.67 4.51 31.57
CA ALA A 298 20.64 4.75 32.64
C ALA A 298 21.05 3.43 33.31
N GLU A 299 20.08 2.56 33.58
CA GLU A 299 20.28 1.23 34.20
C GLU A 299 21.08 0.29 33.31
N GLU A 300 20.91 0.38 31.99
CA GLU A 300 21.65 -0.40 31.02
C GLU A 300 22.93 0.30 30.51
N GLU A 301 23.29 1.44 31.13
CA GLU A 301 24.46 2.26 30.82
C GLU A 301 24.59 2.64 29.32
N ALA A 302 23.45 2.93 28.69
CA ALA A 302 23.42 3.63 27.41
C ALA A 302 23.82 5.11 27.63
N GLY A 303 24.47 5.72 26.64
CA GLY A 303 24.91 7.11 26.75
C GLY A 303 23.72 8.09 26.82
N GLU A 304 23.86 9.16 27.60
CA GLU A 304 22.80 10.18 27.73
C GLU A 304 22.44 10.79 26.36
N SER A 305 23.44 11.17 25.56
CA SER A 305 23.18 11.71 24.21
C SER A 305 22.47 10.70 23.30
N PHE A 306 22.79 9.41 23.44
CA PHE A 306 22.08 8.34 22.72
C PHE A 306 20.62 8.26 23.14
N ALA A 307 20.30 8.54 24.40
CA ALA A 307 18.92 8.48 24.91
C ALA A 307 18.10 9.74 24.57
N THR A 308 18.70 10.92 24.71
CA THR A 308 17.99 12.21 24.63
C THR A 308 18.01 12.84 23.24
N SER A 309 18.94 12.44 22.37
CA SER A 309 18.99 12.94 20.99
C SER A 309 18.07 12.16 20.07
N ARG A 310 17.60 12.83 19.01
CA ARG A 310 16.84 12.21 17.94
C ARG A 310 17.76 11.45 17.00
N HIS A 311 17.39 10.21 16.73
CA HIS A 311 18.05 9.36 15.74
C HIS A 311 17.01 8.53 14.98
N PRO A 312 17.35 8.01 13.80
CA PRO A 312 16.67 6.85 13.28
C PRO A 312 16.67 5.74 14.34
N ARG A 313 15.53 5.07 14.51
CA ARG A 313 15.37 4.02 15.52
C ARG A 313 14.75 2.78 14.92
N THR A 314 15.17 1.65 15.43
CA THR A 314 14.48 0.37 15.27
C THR A 314 14.08 -0.10 16.66
N ILE A 315 12.81 -0.41 16.84
CA ILE A 315 12.25 -0.81 18.13
C ILE A 315 11.33 -2.00 17.96
N SER A 316 11.08 -2.74 19.04
CA SER A 316 10.05 -3.77 19.05
C SER A 316 9.25 -3.77 20.33
N CYS A 317 8.07 -4.36 20.28
CA CYS A 317 7.26 -4.61 21.45
C CYS A 317 6.47 -5.91 21.33
N ILE A 318 5.94 -6.35 22.47
CA ILE A 318 4.96 -7.41 22.59
C ILE A 318 3.64 -6.74 22.96
N THR A 319 2.59 -7.06 22.23
CA THR A 319 1.23 -6.59 22.51
C THR A 319 0.56 -7.45 23.57
N THR A 320 -0.51 -6.94 24.20
CA THR A 320 -1.24 -7.68 25.25
C THR A 320 -1.86 -9.01 24.78
N ASP A 321 -2.06 -9.17 23.48
CA ASP A 321 -2.54 -10.37 22.82
C ASP A 321 -1.42 -11.27 22.25
N GLY A 322 -0.15 -10.92 22.51
CA GLY A 322 1.00 -11.77 22.20
C GLY A 322 1.60 -11.60 20.81
N ARG A 323 1.09 -10.67 19.99
CA ARG A 323 1.74 -10.28 18.72
C ARG A 323 3.04 -9.54 18.99
N VAL A 324 4.01 -9.71 18.10
CA VAL A 324 5.27 -8.94 18.11
C VAL A 324 5.17 -7.84 17.06
N LEU A 325 5.48 -6.61 17.47
CA LEU A 325 5.57 -5.47 16.57
C LEU A 325 7.03 -5.03 16.42
N PHE A 326 7.45 -4.69 15.21
CA PHE A 326 8.69 -3.99 14.93
C PHE A 326 8.37 -2.64 14.28
N ALA A 327 9.01 -1.57 14.72
CA ALA A 327 8.84 -0.26 14.12
C ALA A 327 10.18 0.36 13.76
N THR A 328 10.24 1.02 12.61
CA THR A 328 11.36 1.88 12.22
C THR A 328 10.91 3.33 12.12
N PHE A 329 11.78 4.21 12.59
CA PHE A 329 11.69 5.66 12.44
C PHE A 329 12.88 6.12 11.62
N ASP A 330 12.64 6.78 10.49
CA ASP A 330 13.73 7.40 9.72
C ASP A 330 14.25 8.67 10.40
N GLY A 331 15.44 9.11 10.02
CA GLY A 331 16.11 10.23 10.67
C GLY A 331 17.31 10.74 9.88
N ARG A 332 17.77 11.96 10.20
CA ARG A 332 18.99 12.60 9.64
C ARG A 332 18.91 12.98 8.15
N THR A 333 17.77 12.75 7.50
CA THR A 333 17.49 13.15 6.12
C THR A 333 16.14 13.86 6.05
N ALA A 334 15.71 14.29 4.86
CA ALA A 334 14.38 14.86 4.68
C ALA A 334 13.23 13.87 4.96
N ALA A 335 13.52 12.56 5.01
CA ALA A 335 12.53 11.53 5.31
C ALA A 335 12.08 11.52 6.78
N GLY A 336 12.88 12.08 7.70
CA GLY A 336 12.51 12.14 9.10
C GLY A 336 13.51 12.87 9.99
N LEU A 337 13.00 13.42 11.09
CA LEU A 337 13.84 13.98 12.16
C LEU A 337 14.46 12.91 13.06
N GLY A 338 13.86 11.73 13.12
CA GLY A 338 14.14 10.71 14.11
C GLY A 338 13.50 11.03 15.46
N VAL A 339 13.61 10.06 16.37
CA VAL A 339 12.96 10.12 17.69
C VAL A 339 13.95 9.87 18.82
N THR A 340 13.66 10.46 19.97
CA THR A 340 14.33 10.12 21.24
C THR A 340 13.82 8.77 21.75
N LEU A 341 14.53 8.13 22.69
CA LEU A 341 14.04 6.88 23.28
C LEU A 341 12.72 7.07 24.03
N ALA A 342 12.50 8.24 24.66
CA ALA A 342 11.24 8.55 25.33
C ALA A 342 10.08 8.67 24.35
N GLN A 343 10.30 9.24 23.16
CA GLN A 343 9.29 9.31 22.09
C GLN A 343 9.03 7.93 21.46
N ALA A 344 10.06 7.11 21.29
CA ALA A 344 9.90 5.73 20.86
C ALA A 344 9.05 4.92 21.87
N ALA A 345 9.29 5.10 23.17
CA ALA A 345 8.47 4.46 24.21
C ALA A 345 7.02 4.97 24.21
N ASP A 346 6.80 6.29 24.09
CA ASP A 346 5.46 6.89 23.98
C ASP A 346 4.68 6.34 22.78
N TYR A 347 5.38 6.10 21.65
CA TYR A 347 4.78 5.48 20.46
C TYR A 347 4.29 4.06 20.74
N LEU A 348 5.13 3.20 21.33
CA LEU A 348 4.76 1.81 21.65
C LEU A 348 3.63 1.74 22.69
N VAL A 349 3.62 2.63 23.68
CA VAL A 349 2.48 2.76 24.61
C VAL A 349 1.20 3.11 23.85
N GLY A 350 1.30 4.01 22.86
CA GLY A 350 0.18 4.38 21.99
C GLY A 350 -0.37 3.22 21.13
N LEU A 351 0.46 2.20 20.84
CA LEU A 351 0.08 0.98 20.13
C LEU A 351 -0.52 -0.10 21.05
N GLY A 352 -0.54 0.10 22.38
CA GLY A 352 -1.04 -0.88 23.33
C GLY A 352 -0.07 -2.03 23.62
N CYS A 353 1.23 -1.78 23.48
CA CYS A 353 2.29 -2.73 23.84
C CYS A 353 2.41 -2.90 25.36
N ASP A 354 2.76 -4.10 25.82
CA ASP A 354 3.00 -4.45 27.23
C ASP A 354 4.50 -4.31 27.58
N ASP A 355 5.37 -5.01 26.86
CA ASP A 355 6.83 -4.93 27.00
C ASP A 355 7.49 -4.55 25.68
N GLY A 356 8.66 -3.91 25.72
CA GLY A 356 9.34 -3.49 24.51
C GLY A 356 10.75 -2.93 24.72
N LEU A 357 11.52 -2.88 23.65
CA LEU A 357 12.93 -2.48 23.67
C LEU A 357 13.37 -1.80 22.37
N ASN A 358 14.51 -1.11 22.46
CA ASN A 358 15.22 -0.50 21.34
C ASN A 358 16.35 -1.42 20.82
N TYR A 359 16.57 -1.38 19.51
CA TYR A 359 17.68 -2.05 18.81
C TYR A 359 18.73 -1.07 18.30
N ASP A 360 19.73 -1.56 17.57
CA ASP A 360 20.67 -0.68 16.89
C ASP A 360 19.92 0.24 15.93
N GLY A 361 20.34 1.50 15.88
CA GLY A 361 19.65 2.57 15.18
C GLY A 361 20.58 3.36 14.28
N GLY A 362 20.21 4.61 14.01
CA GLY A 362 21.01 5.44 13.11
C GLY A 362 21.07 4.83 11.71
N GLY A 363 22.28 4.72 11.16
CA GLY A 363 22.51 4.13 9.84
C GLY A 363 22.10 2.67 9.73
N SER A 364 22.05 1.95 10.86
CA SER A 364 21.63 0.55 10.90
C SER A 364 20.12 0.38 10.75
N THR A 365 19.31 1.43 10.98
CA THR A 365 17.84 1.34 10.94
C THR A 365 17.39 0.96 9.54
N THR A 366 16.90 -0.27 9.40
CA THR A 366 16.37 -0.78 8.14
C THR A 366 15.25 -1.78 8.38
N MET A 367 14.16 -1.61 7.64
CA MET A 367 13.09 -2.58 7.45
C MET A 367 13.04 -2.97 5.98
N TRP A 368 12.93 -4.27 5.74
CA TRP A 368 12.88 -4.88 4.43
C TRP A 368 11.62 -5.75 4.31
N ILE A 369 10.92 -5.64 3.19
CA ILE A 369 9.74 -6.43 2.82
C ILE A 369 9.98 -6.98 1.42
N ASP A 370 9.80 -8.28 1.24
CA ASP A 370 10.02 -8.93 -0.04
C ASP A 370 9.08 -8.37 -1.13
N GLY A 371 9.57 -8.33 -2.38
CA GLY A 371 8.82 -7.84 -3.54
C GLY A 371 8.51 -6.33 -3.56
N GLN A 372 8.96 -5.52 -2.58
CA GLN A 372 8.80 -4.07 -2.65
C GLN A 372 9.85 -3.42 -3.56
N ALA A 373 9.57 -2.18 -3.98
CA ALA A 373 10.49 -1.36 -4.77
C ALA A 373 11.88 -1.24 -4.12
N ALA A 374 12.87 -0.80 -4.91
CA ALA A 374 14.24 -0.60 -4.45
C ALA A 374 14.89 -1.84 -3.77
N GLY A 375 14.53 -3.05 -4.21
CA GLY A 375 15.07 -4.29 -3.66
C GLY A 375 14.48 -4.69 -2.30
N GLY A 376 13.33 -4.10 -1.93
CA GLY A 376 12.55 -4.46 -0.76
C GLY A 376 12.76 -3.56 0.47
N VAL A 377 13.69 -2.60 0.44
CA VAL A 377 13.90 -1.68 1.57
C VAL A 377 12.77 -0.65 1.59
N VAL A 378 11.99 -0.62 2.67
CA VAL A 378 10.74 0.18 2.73
C VAL A 378 10.87 1.48 3.52
N ASN A 379 11.92 1.63 4.32
CA ASN A 379 12.25 2.88 4.99
C ASN A 379 13.34 3.64 4.21
N TYR A 380 13.83 4.75 4.78
CA TYR A 380 14.84 5.62 4.17
C TYR A 380 16.14 5.60 4.98
N PRO A 381 17.05 4.62 4.76
CA PRO A 381 18.31 4.51 5.49
C PRO A 381 19.13 5.80 5.44
N SER A 382 19.84 6.10 6.54
CA SER A 382 20.44 7.44 6.70
C SER A 382 21.89 7.57 6.23
N ASP A 383 22.58 6.48 5.88
CA ASP A 383 24.05 6.48 5.76
C ASP A 383 24.57 7.15 4.49
N ASN A 384 23.77 7.18 3.41
CA ASN A 384 24.11 7.93 2.20
C ASN A 384 23.74 9.44 2.31
N GLY A 385 23.04 9.85 3.37
CA GLY A 385 22.59 11.23 3.59
C GLY A 385 21.48 11.71 2.64
N VAL A 386 20.86 10.80 1.87
CA VAL A 386 19.79 11.09 0.92
C VAL A 386 18.48 10.49 1.42
N ALA A 387 17.36 11.14 1.17
CA ALA A 387 16.04 10.60 1.47
C ALA A 387 15.58 9.66 0.35
N ASP A 388 16.27 8.54 0.18
CA ASP A 388 15.91 7.44 -0.72
C ASP A 388 15.89 6.09 0.03
N HIS A 389 15.48 5.03 -0.66
CA HIS A 389 15.48 3.66 -0.14
C HIS A 389 16.87 2.98 -0.22
N LEU A 390 17.91 3.73 -0.56
CA LEU A 390 19.27 3.22 -0.73
C LEU A 390 20.11 3.55 0.51
N GLY A 391 21.38 3.14 0.50
CA GLY A 391 22.29 3.45 1.60
C GLY A 391 22.04 2.64 2.87
N GLU A 392 21.36 1.50 2.77
CA GLU A 392 21.29 0.54 3.86
C GLU A 392 22.70 0.14 4.32
N ARG A 393 22.92 0.22 5.65
CA ARG A 393 24.16 -0.22 6.26
C ARG A 393 24.23 -1.74 6.34
N SER A 394 25.39 -2.30 6.06
CA SER A 394 25.67 -3.69 6.41
C SER A 394 25.81 -3.85 7.93
N VAL A 395 24.97 -4.71 8.51
CA VAL A 395 24.87 -4.98 9.96
C VAL A 395 25.20 -6.44 10.27
N SER A 396 25.26 -6.78 11.56
CA SER A 396 25.59 -8.13 12.03
C SER A 396 24.41 -9.11 12.01
N ASN A 397 23.21 -8.64 12.35
CA ASN A 397 22.04 -9.50 12.55
C ASN A 397 20.71 -8.72 12.45
N GLY A 398 19.64 -9.48 12.31
CA GLY A 398 18.27 -8.96 12.23
C GLY A 398 17.23 -10.00 12.65
N TRP A 399 16.00 -9.53 12.85
CA TRP A 399 14.81 -10.37 12.96
C TRP A 399 14.16 -10.52 11.59
N PHE A 400 13.75 -11.73 11.26
CA PHE A 400 13.16 -12.09 9.98
C PHE A 400 11.90 -12.93 10.19
N VAL A 401 10.92 -12.71 9.32
CA VAL A 401 9.69 -13.47 9.32
C VAL A 401 9.73 -14.46 8.18
N TRP A 402 9.69 -15.75 8.52
CA TRP A 402 9.39 -16.79 7.56
C TRP A 402 7.91 -17.10 7.64
N ALA A 403 7.21 -16.86 6.55
CA ALA A 403 5.86 -17.31 6.33
C ALA A 403 5.75 -17.71 4.85
N ALA A 404 4.74 -18.50 4.48
CA ALA A 404 4.35 -18.53 3.09
C ALA A 404 3.93 -17.10 2.71
N PRO A 405 4.45 -16.51 1.61
CA PRO A 405 3.94 -15.24 1.11
C PRO A 405 2.42 -15.31 1.01
N PHE A 406 1.73 -14.23 1.36
CA PHE A 406 0.28 -14.20 1.19
C PHE A 406 0.00 -14.08 -0.29
N ASP A 407 -0.42 -15.18 -0.90
CA ASP A 407 -0.93 -15.22 -2.26
C ASP A 407 -2.29 -14.51 -2.27
N HIS A 408 -2.30 -13.25 -2.69
CA HIS A 408 -3.52 -12.50 -2.93
C HIS A 408 -4.29 -13.21 -4.05
N PRO A 409 -5.63 -13.15 -4.05
CA PRO A 409 -6.37 -13.72 -5.14
C PRO A 409 -6.27 -12.85 -6.40
N PRO A 410 -6.27 -13.45 -7.61
CA PRO A 410 -6.25 -12.70 -8.85
C PRO A 410 -7.51 -11.86 -8.98
N ARG A 411 -7.41 -10.72 -9.66
CA ARG A 411 -8.54 -9.82 -9.93
C ARG A 411 -8.72 -9.59 -11.41
N PHE A 412 -9.96 -9.61 -11.87
CA PHE A 412 -10.28 -9.21 -13.24
C PHE A 412 -10.08 -7.71 -13.42
N THR A 413 -9.48 -7.36 -14.55
CA THR A 413 -9.18 -6.00 -14.95
C THR A 413 -9.78 -5.64 -16.30
N SER A 414 -10.88 -6.27 -16.70
CA SER A 414 -11.62 -5.96 -17.92
C SER A 414 -13.13 -6.02 -17.66
N THR A 415 -13.91 -5.33 -18.50
CA THR A 415 -15.38 -5.30 -18.42
C THR A 415 -15.99 -6.02 -19.64
N PRO A 416 -16.88 -7.00 -19.45
CA PRO A 416 -17.41 -7.81 -20.54
C PRO A 416 -18.46 -7.07 -21.41
N PRO A 417 -18.53 -7.34 -22.73
CA PRO A 417 -19.64 -6.89 -23.57
C PRO A 417 -20.94 -7.62 -23.22
N LEU A 418 -21.97 -6.88 -22.85
CA LEU A 418 -23.23 -7.44 -22.32
C LEU A 418 -24.31 -7.71 -23.40
N THR A 419 -23.98 -7.59 -24.67
CA THR A 419 -24.91 -7.82 -25.79
C THR A 419 -24.25 -8.67 -26.86
N ALA A 420 -24.99 -9.66 -27.37
CA ALA A 420 -24.60 -10.46 -28.50
C ALA A 420 -25.76 -10.56 -29.51
N VAL A 421 -25.45 -10.96 -30.74
CA VAL A 421 -26.47 -11.12 -31.79
C VAL A 421 -26.33 -12.53 -32.36
N ASP A 422 -27.46 -13.18 -32.58
CA ASP A 422 -27.50 -14.53 -33.15
C ASP A 422 -26.71 -14.61 -34.47
N GLY A 423 -25.93 -15.70 -34.60
CA GLY A 423 -25.06 -15.96 -35.75
C GLY A 423 -23.89 -14.99 -35.93
N THR A 424 -23.62 -14.10 -34.97
CA THR A 424 -22.50 -13.15 -35.02
C THR A 424 -21.46 -13.51 -33.97
N PRO A 425 -20.16 -13.56 -34.31
CA PRO A 425 -19.12 -13.75 -33.31
C PRO A 425 -19.19 -12.67 -32.23
N TRP A 426 -19.22 -13.11 -30.99
CA TRP A 426 -19.02 -12.34 -29.78
C TRP A 426 -17.66 -12.74 -29.22
N SER A 427 -16.85 -11.76 -28.85
CA SER A 427 -15.59 -12.01 -28.18
C SER A 427 -15.42 -11.09 -26.97
N TYR A 428 -14.61 -11.56 -26.02
CA TYR A 428 -14.25 -10.82 -24.82
C TYR A 428 -12.84 -11.21 -24.38
N ASP A 429 -11.92 -10.26 -24.46
CA ASP A 429 -10.57 -10.39 -23.92
C ASP A 429 -10.61 -10.20 -22.39
N ALA A 430 -10.64 -11.31 -21.65
CA ALA A 430 -10.79 -11.28 -20.21
C ALA A 430 -9.43 -11.06 -19.53
N ASP A 431 -9.03 -9.80 -19.36
CA ASP A 431 -7.84 -9.48 -18.57
C ASP A 431 -8.00 -9.70 -17.07
N ALA A 432 -6.94 -10.18 -16.44
CA ALA A 432 -6.82 -10.25 -14.99
C ALA A 432 -5.36 -10.14 -14.56
N VAL A 433 -5.16 -9.69 -13.33
CA VAL A 433 -3.83 -9.56 -12.73
C VAL A 433 -3.86 -10.05 -11.29
N ASP A 434 -2.69 -10.46 -10.85
CA ASP A 434 -2.40 -10.90 -9.51
C ASP A 434 -1.11 -10.22 -9.07
N ILE A 435 -1.09 -9.76 -7.81
CA ILE A 435 0.01 -8.98 -7.29
C ILE A 435 1.21 -9.87 -6.90
N ASP A 436 1.03 -11.18 -6.74
CA ASP A 436 2.07 -12.10 -6.27
C ASP A 436 2.55 -13.05 -7.37
N VAL A 437 1.65 -13.50 -8.25
CA VAL A 437 1.95 -14.59 -9.20
C VAL A 437 1.54 -14.26 -10.61
N GLN A 438 2.47 -14.46 -11.56
CA GLN A 438 2.19 -14.46 -13.00
C GLN A 438 2.95 -15.59 -13.73
N PRO A 439 2.43 -16.18 -14.83
CA PRO A 439 1.17 -15.89 -15.53
C PRO A 439 -0.08 -16.55 -14.91
N LEU A 440 -1.27 -16.00 -15.16
CA LEU A 440 -2.57 -16.55 -14.75
C LEU A 440 -3.15 -17.55 -15.76
N THR A 441 -4.08 -18.38 -15.30
CA THR A 441 -4.84 -19.32 -16.13
C THR A 441 -6.33 -19.00 -16.12
N PHE A 442 -6.92 -18.88 -17.31
CA PHE A 442 -8.34 -18.60 -17.51
C PHE A 442 -9.15 -19.87 -17.82
N SER A 443 -10.43 -19.84 -17.48
CA SER A 443 -11.36 -20.94 -17.74
C SER A 443 -12.82 -20.47 -17.73
N ILE A 444 -13.69 -21.17 -18.46
CA ILE A 444 -15.14 -20.96 -18.32
C ILE A 444 -15.60 -21.63 -17.03
N GLY A 445 -16.17 -20.83 -16.12
CA GLY A 445 -16.87 -21.32 -14.93
C GLY A 445 -18.29 -21.80 -15.26
N ALA A 446 -19.04 -21.00 -16.01
CA ALA A 446 -20.40 -21.30 -16.47
C ALA A 446 -20.72 -20.51 -17.75
N GLY A 447 -21.59 -21.03 -18.61
CA GLY A 447 -21.99 -20.34 -19.83
C GLY A 447 -22.71 -21.24 -20.84
N PRO A 448 -23.15 -20.68 -21.98
CA PRO A 448 -23.62 -21.45 -23.12
C PRO A 448 -22.60 -22.51 -23.53
N SER A 449 -23.04 -23.70 -23.96
CA SER A 449 -22.12 -24.82 -24.21
C SER A 449 -21.10 -24.59 -25.32
N SER A 450 -21.32 -23.58 -26.16
CA SER A 450 -20.46 -23.20 -27.29
C SER A 450 -19.47 -22.07 -26.95
N ILE A 451 -19.54 -21.45 -25.77
CA ILE A 451 -18.55 -20.47 -25.33
C ILE A 451 -17.25 -21.18 -24.96
N ALA A 452 -16.13 -20.62 -25.38
CA ALA A 452 -14.80 -21.07 -25.01
C ALA A 452 -13.97 -19.88 -24.52
N VAL A 453 -12.96 -20.14 -23.70
CA VAL A 453 -11.94 -19.16 -23.33
C VAL A 453 -10.56 -19.79 -23.50
N ASP A 454 -9.63 -19.04 -24.09
CA ASP A 454 -8.23 -19.44 -24.12
C ASP A 454 -7.64 -19.34 -22.72
N GLY A 455 -7.05 -20.44 -22.24
CA GLY A 455 -6.56 -20.51 -20.87
C GLY A 455 -5.30 -19.67 -20.59
N ALA A 456 -4.57 -19.24 -21.62
CA ALA A 456 -3.36 -18.44 -21.47
C ALA A 456 -3.61 -16.95 -21.75
N THR A 457 -4.47 -16.63 -22.73
CA THR A 457 -4.73 -15.23 -23.10
C THR A 457 -5.97 -14.65 -22.44
N GLY A 458 -6.93 -15.47 -22.00
CA GLY A 458 -8.21 -14.98 -21.50
C GLY A 458 -9.22 -14.61 -22.61
N GLU A 459 -8.87 -14.80 -23.89
CA GLU A 459 -9.77 -14.50 -25.01
C GLU A 459 -10.95 -15.47 -25.00
N ALA A 460 -12.13 -14.96 -24.68
CA ALA A 460 -13.38 -15.71 -24.71
C ALA A 460 -14.10 -15.48 -26.04
N GLU A 461 -14.47 -16.57 -26.71
CA GLU A 461 -15.16 -16.53 -28.00
C GLU A 461 -16.48 -17.31 -27.94
N TRP A 462 -17.50 -16.76 -28.59
CA TRP A 462 -18.81 -17.38 -28.71
C TRP A 462 -19.51 -16.93 -30.00
N THR A 463 -20.31 -17.80 -30.62
CA THR A 463 -21.25 -17.41 -31.67
C THR A 463 -22.64 -17.88 -31.24
N PRO A 464 -23.51 -16.99 -30.72
CA PRO A 464 -24.81 -17.37 -30.20
C PRO A 464 -25.69 -17.98 -31.29
N GLY A 465 -26.42 -19.04 -30.95
CA GLY A 465 -27.49 -19.56 -31.77
C GLY A 465 -28.80 -18.80 -31.52
N VAL A 466 -29.83 -19.13 -32.32
CA VAL A 466 -31.20 -18.61 -32.11
C VAL A 466 -31.77 -19.12 -30.79
N GLU A 467 -31.37 -20.34 -30.40
CA GLU A 467 -31.71 -21.00 -29.14
C GLU A 467 -31.18 -20.27 -27.90
N ASP A 468 -30.15 -19.43 -28.06
CA ASP A 468 -29.56 -18.65 -26.98
C ASP A 468 -30.28 -17.31 -26.76
N GLY A 469 -31.39 -17.05 -27.45
CA GLY A 469 -32.15 -15.80 -27.39
C GLY A 469 -32.52 -15.37 -25.97
N GLY A 470 -32.30 -14.09 -25.65
CA GLY A 470 -32.53 -13.54 -24.32
C GLY A 470 -31.29 -13.56 -23.41
N PRO A 471 -31.45 -13.50 -22.09
CA PRO A 471 -30.34 -13.38 -21.15
C PRO A 471 -29.59 -14.72 -20.98
N GLN A 472 -28.28 -14.71 -21.27
CA GLN A 472 -27.37 -15.82 -21.04
C GLN A 472 -26.40 -15.47 -19.91
N ALA A 473 -26.38 -16.30 -18.86
CA ALA A 473 -25.41 -16.15 -17.78
C ALA A 473 -24.05 -16.69 -18.23
N VAL A 474 -23.01 -15.88 -18.08
CA VAL A 474 -21.62 -16.25 -18.37
C VAL A 474 -20.77 -15.98 -17.13
N THR A 475 -19.90 -16.93 -16.81
CA THR A 475 -18.92 -16.84 -15.74
C THR A 475 -17.56 -17.25 -16.29
N ILE A 476 -16.61 -16.31 -16.27
CA ILE A 476 -15.20 -16.58 -16.55
C ILE A 476 -14.47 -16.63 -15.21
N ALA A 477 -13.52 -17.54 -15.09
CA ALA A 477 -12.70 -17.72 -13.91
C ALA A 477 -11.23 -17.58 -14.25
N VAL A 478 -10.49 -16.96 -13.34
CA VAL A 478 -9.04 -16.83 -13.41
C VAL A 478 -8.41 -17.44 -12.17
N SER A 479 -7.26 -18.10 -12.33
CA SER A 479 -6.50 -18.73 -11.26
C SER A 479 -5.00 -18.47 -11.40
N ASP A 480 -4.35 -18.27 -10.27
CA ASP A 480 -2.88 -18.20 -10.11
C ASP A 480 -2.26 -19.59 -9.79
N GLY A 481 -3.09 -20.65 -9.75
CA GLY A 481 -2.70 -22.01 -9.32
C GLY A 481 -3.04 -22.36 -7.87
N THR A 482 -3.30 -21.36 -7.02
CA THR A 482 -3.70 -21.49 -5.61
C THR A 482 -5.10 -20.92 -5.36
N ASN A 483 -5.29 -19.64 -5.69
CA ASN A 483 -6.54 -18.91 -5.62
C ASN A 483 -7.28 -18.97 -6.96
N ARG A 484 -8.60 -18.76 -6.89
CA ARG A 484 -9.47 -18.69 -8.05
C ARG A 484 -10.57 -17.66 -7.83
N VAL A 485 -10.72 -16.75 -8.77
CA VAL A 485 -11.75 -15.70 -8.76
C VAL A 485 -12.60 -15.81 -10.00
N GLU A 486 -13.88 -15.45 -9.87
CA GLU A 486 -14.87 -15.51 -10.95
C GLU A 486 -15.44 -14.13 -11.24
N GLN A 487 -15.59 -13.81 -12.52
CA GLN A 487 -16.38 -12.69 -13.01
C GLN A 487 -17.65 -13.25 -13.65
N SER A 488 -18.81 -12.88 -13.10
CA SER A 488 -20.12 -13.33 -13.59
C SER A 488 -20.92 -12.16 -14.14
N PHE A 489 -21.52 -12.35 -15.31
CA PHE A 489 -22.28 -11.34 -16.03
C PHE A 489 -23.39 -11.98 -16.88
N ILE A 490 -24.28 -11.14 -17.43
CA ILE A 490 -25.38 -11.57 -18.30
C ILE A 490 -25.19 -10.94 -19.67
N VAL A 491 -25.07 -11.77 -20.70
CA VAL A 491 -25.07 -11.34 -22.10
C VAL A 491 -26.48 -11.48 -22.64
N THR A 492 -27.06 -10.39 -23.15
CA THR A 492 -28.38 -10.44 -23.81
C THR A 492 -28.20 -10.75 -25.29
N VAL A 493 -28.72 -11.89 -25.75
CA VAL A 493 -28.71 -12.28 -27.16
C VAL A 493 -29.93 -11.73 -27.86
N ILE A 494 -29.69 -10.93 -28.90
CA ILE A 494 -30.71 -10.42 -29.80
C ILE A 494 -30.87 -11.40 -30.96
N VAL A 495 -32.09 -11.94 -31.15
CA VAL A 495 -32.43 -12.84 -32.26
C VAL A 495 -32.97 -12.03 -33.43
N ARG A 496 -32.32 -12.11 -34.59
CA ARG A 496 -32.79 -11.48 -35.82
C ARG A 496 -34.01 -12.22 -36.36
N GLY A 497 -35.18 -11.58 -36.29
CA GLY A 497 -36.41 -12.06 -36.93
C GLY A 497 -37.51 -12.52 -35.97
N ALA A 498 -37.31 -12.45 -34.65
CA ALA A 498 -38.36 -12.76 -33.67
C ALA A 498 -39.55 -11.78 -33.70
N ASP A 499 -39.40 -10.60 -34.30
CA ASP A 499 -40.46 -9.58 -34.41
C ASP A 499 -41.27 -9.67 -35.73
N ALA A 500 -41.04 -10.66 -36.60
CA ALA A 500 -41.68 -10.74 -37.91
C ALA A 500 -42.92 -11.66 -38.00
N ASP A 501 -43.19 -12.49 -36.99
CA ASP A 501 -44.18 -13.60 -37.10
C ASP A 501 -45.38 -13.48 -36.14
N ALA A 502 -45.63 -12.33 -35.50
CA ALA A 502 -46.77 -12.15 -34.59
C ALA A 502 -48.08 -11.64 -35.23
N ASP A 503 -48.08 -11.15 -36.48
CA ASP A 503 -49.25 -10.49 -37.10
C ASP A 503 -49.72 -11.13 -38.42
N ALA A 504 -49.85 -12.46 -38.46
CA ALA A 504 -50.47 -13.14 -39.59
C ALA A 504 -51.36 -14.32 -39.15
N ASP A 505 -52.45 -14.02 -38.45
CA ASP A 505 -53.63 -14.88 -38.50
C ASP A 505 -54.84 -14.10 -39.02
N GLY A 506 -55.44 -14.64 -40.07
CA GLY A 506 -56.45 -14.00 -40.89
C GLY A 506 -57.85 -14.19 -40.34
N GLY A 507 -58.66 -13.13 -40.43
CA GLY A 507 -60.10 -13.19 -40.28
C GLY A 507 -60.75 -12.26 -41.29
N ALA A 508 -61.14 -12.81 -42.43
CA ALA A 508 -62.06 -12.16 -43.36
C ALA A 508 -63.49 -12.26 -42.80
N ASP A 509 -64.25 -11.16 -42.82
CA ASP A 509 -65.63 -11.12 -43.33
C ASP A 509 -66.21 -9.69 -43.32
N ALA A 510 -66.46 -9.21 -44.54
CA ALA A 510 -67.59 -8.44 -45.09
C ALA A 510 -68.31 -7.29 -44.34
N ASP A 511 -68.55 -6.26 -45.17
CA ASP A 511 -69.72 -5.37 -45.31
C ASP A 511 -69.79 -4.02 -44.56
N GLY A 512 -69.96 -2.96 -45.36
CA GLY A 512 -70.68 -1.75 -44.97
C GLY A 512 -70.10 -0.44 -45.51
N GLY A 513 -70.54 -0.01 -46.70
CA GLY A 513 -70.14 1.26 -47.32
C GLY A 513 -70.71 2.51 -46.65
N GLY A 514 -70.22 3.68 -47.11
CA GLY A 514 -70.76 4.99 -46.78
C GLY A 514 -69.88 6.12 -47.32
N ASP A 515 -70.29 6.67 -48.46
CA ASP A 515 -69.76 7.88 -49.09
C ASP A 515 -69.93 9.12 -48.20
N GLY A 516 -69.06 10.13 -48.38
CA GLY A 516 -69.23 11.45 -47.78
C GLY A 516 -68.12 12.44 -48.12
N ASP A 517 -68.22 13.07 -49.29
CA ASP A 517 -67.50 14.30 -49.67
C ASP A 517 -67.85 15.47 -48.73
N GLY A 518 -66.93 16.42 -48.55
CA GLY A 518 -67.20 17.66 -47.81
C GLY A 518 -66.02 18.64 -47.77
N ASP A 519 -65.98 19.50 -48.78
CA ASP A 519 -65.12 20.69 -48.91
C ASP A 519 -65.44 21.76 -47.84
N GLY A 520 -64.49 22.67 -47.56
CA GLY A 520 -64.82 23.95 -46.91
C GLY A 520 -63.67 24.69 -46.21
N GLU A 521 -63.10 25.67 -46.92
CA GLU A 521 -62.24 26.73 -46.40
C GLU A 521 -63.00 27.78 -45.55
N ASP A 522 -62.18 28.49 -44.75
CA ASP A 522 -62.20 29.92 -44.40
C ASP A 522 -62.71 30.47 -43.03
N ASP A 523 -61.82 31.34 -42.53
CA ASP A 523 -61.99 32.55 -41.71
C ASP A 523 -62.26 32.52 -40.19
N GLY A 524 -61.28 33.06 -39.44
CA GLY A 524 -61.55 34.34 -38.74
C GLY A 524 -61.27 34.46 -37.23
N ALA A 525 -60.05 34.96 -36.93
CA ALA A 525 -59.72 35.98 -35.92
C ALA A 525 -59.72 35.69 -34.40
N GLY A 526 -58.57 36.02 -33.77
CA GLY A 526 -58.55 36.72 -32.48
C GLY A 526 -57.35 36.47 -31.55
N GLY A 527 -56.32 37.32 -31.62
CA GLY A 527 -55.78 37.92 -30.38
C GLY A 527 -54.35 37.55 -29.89
N ASP A 528 -53.32 38.15 -30.50
CA ASP A 528 -52.42 39.14 -29.87
C ASP A 528 -51.71 38.85 -28.53
N VAL A 529 -50.38 38.67 -28.53
CA VAL A 529 -49.32 39.71 -28.38
C VAL A 529 -48.01 39.08 -27.87
N VAL A 530 -46.97 39.23 -28.68
CA VAL A 530 -45.53 39.15 -28.34
C VAL A 530 -45.02 40.60 -28.18
N PRO A 531 -43.88 40.90 -27.52
CA PRO A 531 -42.61 40.69 -28.22
C PRO A 531 -41.37 40.40 -27.36
N ARG A 532 -40.38 39.91 -28.08
CA ARG A 532 -38.96 39.76 -27.77
C ARG A 532 -38.18 40.98 -28.28
N LEU A 533 -36.85 40.99 -28.03
CA LEU A 533 -35.75 41.83 -28.59
C LEU A 533 -35.41 43.04 -27.71
N ASP A 534 -34.17 43.51 -27.55
CA ASP A 534 -32.80 43.11 -27.92
C ASP A 534 -31.83 44.14 -27.27
N ALA A 535 -30.53 43.79 -27.17
CA ALA A 535 -29.33 44.66 -27.17
C ALA A 535 -29.21 45.77 -26.08
N GLY A 536 -28.03 46.22 -25.61
CA GLY A 536 -26.62 46.03 -25.94
C GLY A 536 -25.82 47.20 -25.32
N GLY A 537 -24.50 47.02 -25.12
CA GLY A 537 -23.49 48.07 -24.85
C GLY A 537 -23.49 48.65 -23.41
N ASP A 538 -22.42 49.22 -22.85
CA ASP A 538 -21.03 49.50 -23.21
C ASP A 538 -20.37 50.26 -22.02
N GLY A 539 -19.04 50.44 -22.06
CA GLY A 539 -18.30 51.44 -21.26
C GLY A 539 -17.73 50.96 -19.91
N SER A 540 -16.47 50.51 -19.81
CA SER A 540 -15.19 51.27 -19.84
C SER A 540 -14.79 51.90 -18.50
N ALA A 541 -13.57 51.55 -18.04
CA ALA A 541 -12.54 52.43 -17.43
C ALA A 541 -12.90 53.17 -16.12
N ASP A 542 -12.04 53.41 -15.14
CA ASP A 542 -10.59 53.33 -15.02
C ASP A 542 -10.24 53.46 -13.51
N ALA A 543 -9.12 52.82 -13.16
CA ALA A 543 -8.00 53.36 -12.39
C ALA A 543 -8.09 53.83 -10.91
N ASP A 544 -7.02 53.42 -10.22
CA ASP A 544 -6.23 54.11 -9.20
C ASP A 544 -6.45 53.82 -7.69
N ALA A 545 -5.40 53.17 -7.14
CA ALA A 545 -4.54 53.56 -6.01
C ALA A 545 -5.16 54.39 -4.86
N ASP A 546 -4.86 54.15 -3.58
CA ASP A 546 -3.51 54.16 -3.02
C ASP A 546 -3.55 53.80 -1.52
N GLU A 547 -2.36 53.52 -0.99
CA GLU A 547 -1.84 53.25 0.36
C GLU A 547 -2.62 53.60 1.66
N GLY A 548 -2.26 52.88 2.76
CA GLY A 548 -2.45 53.38 4.12
C GLY A 548 -2.21 52.37 5.26
N GLU A 549 -1.02 52.42 5.86
CA GLU A 549 -0.57 51.66 7.03
C GLU A 549 -1.39 51.84 8.33
N GLY A 550 -1.28 50.84 9.23
CA GLY A 550 -0.82 51.11 10.60
C GLY A 550 -1.82 51.01 11.76
N GLY A 551 -1.41 50.27 12.80
CA GLY A 551 -1.69 50.65 14.20
C GLY A 551 -2.53 49.66 15.02
N GLY A 552 -1.88 49.05 16.01
CA GLY A 552 -2.48 48.09 16.93
C GLY A 552 -3.36 48.67 18.04
N GLY A 553 -3.90 47.77 18.86
CA GLY A 553 -4.66 48.15 20.06
C GLY A 553 -5.26 46.95 20.79
N CYS A 554 -4.59 46.54 21.87
CA CYS A 554 -5.13 45.64 22.89
C CYS A 554 -6.43 46.17 23.52
N GLY A 555 -7.37 45.28 23.84
CA GLY A 555 -8.54 45.59 24.66
C GLY A 555 -9.22 44.33 25.21
N CYS A 556 -9.02 44.06 26.50
CA CYS A 556 -9.58 42.94 27.24
C CYS A 556 -11.10 43.02 27.48
N ARG A 557 -11.72 41.82 27.41
CA ARG A 557 -12.79 41.24 28.26
C ARG A 557 -14.01 42.08 28.65
N VAL A 558 -15.19 41.56 28.30
CA VAL A 558 -16.30 41.41 29.26
C VAL A 558 -16.97 40.04 29.08
N PHE A 559 -17.00 39.28 30.17
CA PHE A 559 -17.79 38.05 30.37
C PHE A 559 -19.28 38.38 30.47
N ARG A 560 -20.14 37.55 29.86
CA ARG A 560 -21.47 37.28 30.43
C ARG A 560 -21.88 35.84 30.14
N ALA A 561 -22.00 35.07 31.22
CA ALA A 561 -22.59 33.74 31.25
C ALA A 561 -24.11 33.85 31.47
N ILE A 562 -24.88 33.01 30.77
CA ILE A 562 -26.17 32.46 31.22
C ILE A 562 -26.23 31.03 30.66
N GLY A 563 -26.47 30.04 31.53
CA GLY A 563 -26.25 28.63 31.23
C GLY A 563 -27.52 27.77 31.12
N GLY A 564 -27.28 26.46 31.15
CA GLY A 564 -28.15 25.47 31.77
C GLY A 564 -28.86 24.47 30.84
N HIS A 565 -28.58 23.17 31.10
CA HIS A 565 -29.39 21.96 30.85
C HIS A 565 -29.34 21.42 29.40
N GLU A 566 -29.07 20.14 29.08
CA GLU A 566 -29.27 18.86 29.79
C GLU A 566 -28.18 17.79 29.51
N LEU A 567 -28.14 16.79 30.41
CA LEU A 567 -27.28 15.59 30.48
C LEU A 567 -28.03 14.34 29.99
N TRP A 568 -27.27 13.23 29.87
CA TRP A 568 -27.66 11.78 29.79
C TRP A 568 -27.89 11.27 28.36
N TRP A 569 -27.09 10.35 27.79
CA TRP A 569 -26.67 8.98 28.18
C TRP A 569 -25.33 8.64 27.46
N LEU A 570 -24.44 7.70 27.79
CA LEU A 570 -24.37 6.57 28.73
C LEU A 570 -22.86 6.25 28.92
N ALA A 571 -22.38 6.27 30.17
CA ALA A 571 -21.16 5.58 30.58
C ALA A 571 -21.56 4.22 31.14
N SER A 572 -21.00 3.14 30.62
CA SER A 572 -20.92 1.84 31.29
C SER A 572 -19.86 0.98 30.62
N VAL A 573 -18.80 0.70 31.39
CA VAL A 573 -18.08 -0.58 31.54
C VAL A 573 -16.61 -0.26 31.87
N LEU A 574 -16.34 -0.14 33.16
CA LEU A 574 -15.02 -0.26 33.77
C LEU A 574 -15.25 -1.05 35.06
N ALA A 575 -14.93 -2.35 35.05
CA ALA A 575 -14.52 -3.17 36.20
C ALA A 575 -14.76 -4.67 35.95
N VAL A 576 -13.79 -5.36 35.33
CA VAL A 576 -13.42 -6.72 35.76
C VAL A 576 -11.90 -6.79 35.79
N ARG A 577 -11.33 -6.47 36.96
CA ARG A 577 -10.01 -6.94 37.35
C ARG A 577 -10.10 -8.45 37.56
N SER A 578 -9.50 -9.25 36.70
CA SER A 578 -9.30 -10.67 36.95
C SER A 578 -7.96 -10.89 37.63
N LEU A 579 -8.02 -11.26 38.90
CA LEU A 579 -6.92 -11.83 39.67
C LEU A 579 -6.47 -13.16 39.03
N ARG A 580 -5.30 -13.20 38.38
CA ARG A 580 -4.57 -14.47 38.23
C ARG A 580 -3.83 -14.77 39.53
N SER A 581 -4.40 -15.69 40.30
CA SER A 581 -3.79 -16.23 41.52
C SER A 581 -2.46 -16.93 41.19
N ARG A 582 -1.37 -16.45 41.77
CA ARG A 582 -0.14 -17.22 41.94
C ARG A 582 -0.46 -18.50 42.71
N ARG A 583 -0.37 -19.67 42.07
CA ARG A 583 -0.29 -20.95 42.79
C ARG A 583 1.07 -21.02 43.48
N LYS A 584 1.10 -20.65 44.76
CA LYS A 584 2.19 -21.02 45.68
C LYS A 584 2.22 -22.54 45.80
N LYS A 585 3.37 -23.15 45.49
CA LYS A 585 3.70 -24.52 45.95
C LYS A 585 3.61 -24.55 47.49
N PRO A 586 3.05 -25.59 48.11
CA PRO A 586 3.07 -25.74 49.56
C PRO A 586 4.50 -26.10 50.04
N PRO A 587 4.87 -25.74 51.28
CA PRO A 587 6.18 -26.06 51.81
C PRO A 587 6.29 -27.55 52.11
N MET A 588 7.40 -28.17 51.68
CA MET A 588 7.84 -29.46 52.21
C MET A 588 8.21 -29.27 53.67
N ASN A 589 7.41 -29.87 54.56
CA ASN A 589 7.74 -30.00 55.96
C ASN A 589 8.64 -31.24 56.11
N THR A 590 9.94 -31.00 56.28
CA THR A 590 10.85 -31.96 56.93
C THR A 590 10.69 -31.79 58.43
N ASP A 591 10.18 -32.81 59.12
CA ASP A 591 10.89 -33.36 60.28
C ASP A 591 10.21 -34.63 60.78
N GLY A 592 11.07 -35.62 61.02
CA GLY A 592 10.69 -36.95 61.44
C GLY A 592 10.44 -37.05 62.94
N HIS A 593 9.86 -38.19 63.31
CA HIS A 593 10.05 -38.77 64.62
C HIS A 593 10.75 -40.12 64.44
N ARG A 594 11.98 -40.18 64.96
CA ARG A 594 12.15 -40.76 66.30
C ARG A 594 12.40 -39.62 67.28
#